data_AF-A0A7Y1UJR1-F1
#
_entry.id   AF-A0A7Y1UJR1-F1
#
_cell.length_a   1.000
_cell.length_b   1.000
_cell.length_c   1.000
_cell.angle_alpha   90.00
_cell.angle_beta   90.00
_cell.angle_gamma   90.00
#
_symmetry.space_group_name_H-M   'P 1'
#
loop_
_entity.id
_entity.type
_entity.pdbx_description
1 polymer ?
#
loop_
_entity_poly.entity_id
_entity_poly.type
_entity_poly.pdbx_seq_one_letter_code
_entity_poly.pdbx_strand_id
1 'polypeptide(L)'
;MEARTIFRPAVSGKCGPGLLEPGWRELEGDSGRGIDRRGRAGRGHGRWGRRGGKPGTQGAPRRAGEGVGACDRGFLLCIARGGGQPLASLVDEKVSQLIDLALAEDIGTGDVTSEYFVPVDRMGRAFVVAKDDGVVAGLEVAAEVFRRVGSESDVQVLLDDGARIAPGAYIMEVNGKARHLLTAERTAINFLQRLSGVATKTAEFVGAVKGTGATILDTRKTTPGWRRLEKAAVVAGGGTNHRMGLYDRAMVKDNHLVVEEGLESLQRAIASLKKDMPGVEVELEAEQLEQVKAFLGLEGVDHILLDNMENEEMTKAVALRTGERPYFEASGGVNLDTVRAIAETGVDYISVGALTHSAVALDISLEFAAADDDHA
;
A
#
# COMPACT_ATOMS: atom_id res chain seq x y z
N MET A 1 -8.17 -62.21 -11.79
CA MET A 1 -8.44 -62.48 -13.22
C MET A 1 -9.50 -61.48 -13.66
N GLU A 2 -9.12 -60.22 -13.86
CA GLU A 2 -8.59 -59.66 -15.13
C GLU A 2 -9.57 -59.77 -16.29
N ALA A 3 -10.15 -58.63 -16.67
CA ALA A 3 -10.62 -58.36 -18.01
C ALA A 3 -10.44 -56.86 -18.34
N ARG A 4 -9.20 -56.56 -18.75
CA ARG A 4 -8.80 -55.67 -19.86
C ARG A 4 -9.72 -55.91 -21.10
N THR A 5 -10.02 -55.04 -22.08
CA THR A 5 -9.41 -53.81 -22.61
C THR A 5 -10.15 -53.40 -23.91
N ILE A 6 -10.28 -52.07 -24.15
CA ILE A 6 -10.32 -51.29 -25.43
C ILE A 6 -11.45 -51.48 -26.46
N PHE A 7 -12.12 -50.34 -26.78
CA PHE A 7 -12.43 -49.94 -28.16
C PHE A 7 -12.31 -48.41 -28.31
N ARG A 8 -11.55 -47.95 -29.31
CA ARG A 8 -11.46 -46.55 -29.78
C ARG A 8 -12.68 -46.20 -30.66
N PRO A 9 -12.95 -44.90 -30.90
CA PRO A 9 -12.76 -44.45 -32.28
C PRO A 9 -12.01 -43.12 -32.41
N ALA A 10 -11.40 -42.98 -33.58
CA ALA A 10 -10.57 -41.86 -34.02
C ALA A 10 -11.41 -40.71 -34.58
N VAL A 11 -10.92 -39.47 -34.41
CA VAL A 11 -11.11 -38.41 -35.41
C VAL A 11 -9.80 -37.65 -35.59
N SER A 12 -9.38 -37.61 -36.84
CA SER A 12 -8.27 -36.90 -37.45
C SER A 12 -8.47 -35.39 -37.48
N GLY A 13 -7.41 -34.61 -37.26
CA GLY A 13 -7.40 -33.18 -37.57
C GLY A 13 -6.06 -32.53 -37.22
N LYS A 14 -5.35 -32.05 -38.24
CA LYS A 14 -3.98 -31.51 -38.22
C LYS A 14 -3.88 -30.17 -37.47
N CYS A 15 -2.78 -29.95 -36.73
CA CYS A 15 -1.83 -28.83 -36.85
C CYS A 15 -0.78 -28.92 -35.71
N GLY A 16 0.50 -28.69 -36.04
CA GLY A 16 1.67 -29.03 -35.21
C GLY A 16 1.90 -28.15 -33.97
N PRO A 17 2.96 -28.44 -33.19
CA PRO A 17 4.06 -27.48 -33.12
C PRO A 17 5.47 -28.11 -33.07
N GLY A 18 6.44 -27.37 -33.60
CA GLY A 18 7.86 -27.61 -33.38
C GLY A 18 8.23 -27.32 -31.94
N LEU A 19 8.93 -28.28 -31.34
CA LEU A 19 9.54 -28.19 -30.01
C LEU A 19 10.71 -27.19 -30.06
N LEU A 20 10.63 -26.14 -29.23
CA LEU A 20 11.79 -25.35 -28.81
C LEU A 20 12.20 -25.87 -27.43
N GLU A 21 13.40 -26.45 -27.37
CA GLU A 21 14.03 -26.87 -26.12
C GLU A 21 14.59 -25.67 -25.34
N PRO A 22 14.52 -25.64 -24.00
CA PRO A 22 15.24 -24.67 -23.19
C PRO A 22 16.67 -25.16 -22.90
N GLY A 23 17.64 -24.57 -23.63
CA GLY A 23 19.06 -24.71 -23.34
C GLY A 23 19.46 -23.92 -22.10
N TRP A 24 19.60 -24.59 -20.97
CA TRP A 24 20.37 -24.09 -19.82
C TRP A 24 21.85 -24.33 -20.09
N ARG A 25 22.60 -23.25 -20.34
CA ARG A 25 24.07 -23.29 -20.36
C ARG A 25 24.60 -23.08 -18.95
N GLU A 26 25.29 -24.09 -18.43
CA GLU A 26 26.26 -23.98 -17.34
C GLU A 26 27.34 -22.95 -17.70
N LEU A 27 27.60 -22.03 -16.77
CA LEU A 27 28.83 -21.25 -16.72
C LEU A 27 29.62 -21.75 -15.51
N GLU A 28 30.48 -22.74 -15.73
CA GLU A 28 31.65 -22.98 -14.90
C GLU A 28 32.70 -21.91 -15.22
N GLY A 29 33.19 -21.22 -14.18
CA GLY A 29 34.01 -20.02 -14.35
C GLY A 29 34.75 -19.58 -13.10
N ASP A 30 35.69 -20.43 -12.70
CA ASP A 30 36.99 -20.10 -12.14
C ASP A 30 37.15 -19.69 -10.65
N SER A 31 38.21 -20.30 -10.14
CA SER A 31 38.68 -20.51 -8.79
C SER A 31 39.26 -19.25 -8.13
N GLY A 32 38.72 -18.92 -6.95
CA GLY A 32 39.27 -17.92 -6.05
C GLY A 32 40.62 -18.36 -5.48
N ARG A 33 41.68 -17.58 -5.77
CA ARG A 33 42.97 -17.64 -5.10
C ARG A 33 42.84 -17.13 -3.67
N GLY A 34 43.33 -17.94 -2.73
CA GLY A 34 43.41 -17.60 -1.32
C GLY A 34 44.44 -16.52 -1.00
N ILE A 35 44.19 -15.81 0.10
CA ILE A 35 45.22 -15.22 0.95
C ILE A 35 44.88 -15.60 2.39
N ASP A 36 45.86 -16.21 3.04
CA ASP A 36 45.84 -16.72 4.40
C ASP A 36 46.50 -15.70 5.36
N ARG A 37 46.08 -15.80 6.63
CA ARG A 37 46.80 -15.51 7.90
C ARG A 37 46.73 -14.17 8.62
N ARG A 38 46.26 -14.35 9.87
CA ARG A 38 46.73 -13.79 11.17
C ARG A 38 46.28 -12.34 11.44
N GLY A 39 45.59 -11.98 12.52
CA GLY A 39 45.36 -12.60 13.83
C GLY A 39 45.74 -11.58 14.91
N ARG A 40 44.82 -11.22 15.82
CA ARG A 40 45.14 -10.84 17.22
C ARG A 40 43.90 -10.61 18.06
N ALA A 41 43.97 -11.17 19.27
CA ALA A 41 43.05 -11.04 20.38
C ALA A 41 43.10 -9.64 21.03
N GLY A 42 42.03 -9.28 21.74
CA GLY A 42 42.02 -8.13 22.65
C GLY A 42 40.73 -8.04 23.46
N ARG A 43 40.83 -8.39 24.75
CA ARG A 43 39.77 -8.40 25.78
C ARG A 43 39.32 -6.98 26.15
N GLY A 44 38.12 -6.85 26.71
CA GLY A 44 37.70 -5.63 27.42
C GLY A 44 36.35 -5.77 28.13
N HIS A 45 36.36 -6.36 29.33
CA HIS A 45 35.27 -6.27 30.30
C HIS A 45 35.11 -4.84 30.84
N GLY A 46 33.87 -4.39 31.05
CA GLY A 46 33.55 -3.21 31.84
C GLY A 46 32.13 -3.29 32.39
N ARG A 47 32.00 -3.68 33.67
CA ARG A 47 30.75 -3.82 34.41
C ARG A 47 30.69 -2.73 35.49
N TRP A 48 29.45 -2.31 35.80
CA TRP A 48 28.96 -1.66 37.03
C TRP A 48 28.97 -0.13 37.16
N GLY A 49 27.77 0.38 37.46
CA GLY A 49 27.52 1.65 38.13
C GLY A 49 26.06 1.77 38.58
N ARG A 50 25.65 1.01 39.61
CA ARG A 50 24.40 1.23 40.38
C ARG A 50 24.66 2.26 41.50
N ARG A 51 23.81 3.28 41.61
CA ARG A 51 23.36 3.98 42.85
C ARG A 51 22.00 4.62 42.47
N GLY A 52 20.88 4.51 43.17
CA GLY A 52 20.59 4.22 44.58
C GLY A 52 20.05 5.50 45.25
N GLY A 53 18.75 5.58 45.54
CA GLY A 53 18.19 6.55 46.50
C GLY A 53 16.81 7.17 46.19
N LYS A 54 15.73 6.56 46.75
CA LYS A 54 14.55 7.26 47.30
C LYS A 54 14.54 6.96 48.82
N PRO A 55 14.05 7.88 49.68
CA PRO A 55 12.64 7.86 50.15
C PRO A 55 12.08 9.30 50.28
N GLY A 56 10.79 9.64 50.38
CA GLY A 56 9.57 8.99 50.85
C GLY A 56 8.72 10.06 51.57
N THR A 57 7.44 9.76 51.80
CA THR A 57 6.41 10.50 52.58
C THR A 57 5.67 11.64 51.89
N GLN A 58 4.38 11.90 52.12
CA GLN A 58 3.21 11.23 52.73
C GLN A 58 2.02 12.17 52.40
N GLY A 59 0.81 11.66 52.21
CA GLY A 59 -0.39 12.50 52.26
C GLY A 59 -1.58 12.02 51.45
N ALA A 60 -2.39 11.15 52.04
CA ALA A 60 -3.78 10.92 51.67
C ALA A 60 -4.67 11.22 52.89
N PRO A 61 -5.94 11.57 52.66
CA PRO A 61 -7.04 10.90 53.37
C PRO A 61 -8.18 10.48 52.42
N ARG A 62 -8.59 9.20 52.45
CA ARG A 62 -9.85 8.62 53.02
C ARG A 62 -11.14 9.03 52.29
N ARG A 63 -11.78 8.17 51.47
CA ARG A 63 -12.68 6.99 51.73
C ARG A 63 -14.16 7.32 52.02
N ALA A 64 -15.03 6.83 51.13
CA ALA A 64 -16.31 6.13 51.36
C ALA A 64 -16.58 5.33 50.06
N GLY A 65 -16.71 3.99 50.02
CA GLY A 65 -17.87 3.18 50.48
C GLY A 65 -19.07 3.51 49.58
N GLU A 66 -19.69 2.64 48.77
CA GLU A 66 -19.98 1.21 48.81
C GLU A 66 -20.41 0.75 47.39
N GLY A 67 -20.55 -0.56 47.15
CA GLY A 67 -21.45 -1.07 46.08
C GLY A 67 -20.82 -2.05 45.09
N VAL A 68 -20.91 -3.35 45.41
CA VAL A 68 -20.68 -4.47 44.49
C VAL A 68 -21.90 -4.62 43.60
N GLY A 69 -21.74 -4.73 42.28
CA GLY A 69 -22.85 -5.05 41.39
C GLY A 69 -22.50 -4.99 39.90
N ALA A 70 -22.55 -6.17 39.27
CA ALA A 70 -22.77 -6.43 37.84
C ALA A 70 -21.75 -5.89 36.81
N CYS A 71 -21.02 -6.84 36.24
CA CYS A 71 -20.37 -6.77 34.95
C CYS A 71 -21.42 -6.44 33.89
N ASP A 72 -21.35 -5.26 33.26
CA ASP A 72 -22.17 -4.95 32.11
C ASP A 72 -21.34 -4.32 30.99
N ARG A 73 -21.63 -4.78 29.78
CA ARG A 73 -20.87 -4.58 28.55
C ARG A 73 -20.95 -3.11 28.15
N GLY A 74 -19.81 -2.43 28.03
CA GLY A 74 -19.80 -1.06 27.53
C GLY A 74 -18.41 -0.51 27.32
N PHE A 75 -17.83 -0.73 26.14
CA PHE A 75 -16.69 0.01 25.56
C PHE A 75 -16.58 -0.48 24.10
N LEU A 76 -16.56 0.31 23.02
CA LEU A 76 -16.71 1.74 22.81
C LEU A 76 -17.15 1.90 21.34
N LEU A 77 -18.26 2.60 21.09
CA LEU A 77 -18.68 3.03 19.76
C LEU A 77 -17.94 4.34 19.43
N CYS A 78 -16.99 4.30 18.48
CA CYS A 78 -16.48 5.49 17.81
C CYS A 78 -16.69 5.35 16.31
N ILE A 79 -17.93 5.56 15.88
CA ILE A 79 -18.25 5.78 14.46
C ILE A 79 -17.85 7.22 14.13
N ALA A 80 -16.73 7.40 13.44
CA ALA A 80 -16.48 8.62 12.69
C ALA A 80 -17.10 8.44 11.30
N ARG A 81 -18.34 8.92 11.12
CA ARG A 81 -18.97 9.05 9.79
C ARG A 81 -18.30 10.19 9.04
N GLY A 82 -17.30 9.87 8.22
CA GLY A 82 -16.78 10.75 7.18
C GLY A 82 -17.65 10.64 5.94
N GLY A 83 -18.39 11.70 5.61
CA GLY A 83 -19.17 11.79 4.38
C GLY A 83 -18.25 11.93 3.16
N GLY A 84 -17.89 10.81 2.53
CA GLY A 84 -17.39 10.76 1.16
C GLY A 84 -18.47 10.20 0.24
N GLN A 85 -18.58 10.72 -0.99
CA GLN A 85 -19.42 10.08 -2.01
C GLN A 85 -18.95 8.62 -2.22
N PRO A 86 -19.86 7.66 -2.46
CA PRO A 86 -19.44 6.28 -2.71
C PRO A 86 -18.54 6.26 -3.93
N LEU A 87 -17.25 5.95 -3.73
CA LEU A 87 -16.34 5.66 -4.83
C LEU A 87 -16.93 4.49 -5.61
N ALA A 88 -16.75 4.53 -6.94
CA ALA A 88 -16.93 3.33 -7.75
C ALA A 88 -16.19 2.15 -7.11
N SER A 89 -16.80 0.96 -7.15
CA SER A 89 -16.25 -0.29 -6.58
C SER A 89 -14.75 -0.44 -6.87
N LEU A 90 -13.96 -0.72 -5.84
CA LEU A 90 -12.53 -1.03 -5.94
C LEU A 90 -12.31 -2.38 -6.64
N VAL A 91 -13.32 -3.22 -6.81
CA VAL A 91 -13.22 -4.49 -7.51
C VAL A 91 -13.69 -4.32 -8.95
N ASP A 92 -12.77 -3.92 -9.84
CA ASP A 92 -13.00 -3.94 -11.28
C ASP A 92 -12.53 -5.26 -11.90
N GLU A 93 -12.60 -5.38 -13.23
CA GLU A 93 -12.15 -6.57 -13.96
C GLU A 93 -10.67 -6.89 -13.69
N LYS A 94 -9.81 -5.88 -13.59
CA LYS A 94 -8.36 -6.08 -13.38
C LYS A 94 -8.06 -6.53 -11.96
N VAL A 95 -8.72 -5.93 -10.97
CA VAL A 95 -8.62 -6.36 -9.57
C VAL A 95 -9.20 -7.76 -9.41
N SER A 96 -10.29 -8.08 -10.10
CA SER A 96 -10.86 -9.43 -10.13
C SER A 96 -9.85 -10.45 -10.65
N GLN A 97 -9.15 -10.16 -11.74
CA GLN A 97 -8.10 -11.05 -12.27
C GLN A 97 -6.94 -11.25 -11.28
N LEU A 98 -6.57 -10.21 -10.53
CA LEU A 98 -5.54 -10.33 -9.49
C LEU A 98 -6.00 -11.21 -8.32
N ILE A 99 -7.27 -11.09 -7.90
CA ILE A 99 -7.85 -11.96 -6.88
C ILE A 99 -7.86 -13.40 -7.35
N ASP A 100 -8.29 -13.68 -8.59
CA ASP A 100 -8.29 -15.02 -9.15
C ASP A 100 -6.89 -15.61 -9.25
N LEU A 101 -5.91 -14.80 -9.65
CA LEU A 101 -4.51 -15.22 -9.71
C LEU A 101 -3.98 -15.59 -8.33
N ALA A 102 -4.26 -14.77 -7.31
CA ALA A 102 -3.82 -15.03 -5.94
C ALA A 102 -4.48 -16.27 -5.33
N LEU A 103 -5.78 -16.45 -5.56
CA LEU A 103 -6.50 -17.65 -5.13
C LEU A 103 -5.99 -18.91 -5.85
N ALA A 104 -5.72 -18.84 -7.14
CA ALA A 104 -5.19 -19.97 -7.90
C ALA A 104 -3.77 -20.36 -7.44
N GLU A 105 -2.94 -19.38 -7.06
CA GLU A 105 -1.62 -19.60 -6.47
C GLU A 105 -1.70 -20.38 -5.15
N ASP A 106 -2.60 -19.97 -4.25
CA ASP A 106 -2.66 -20.48 -2.88
C ASP A 106 -3.47 -21.80 -2.77
N ILE A 107 -4.57 -21.93 -3.53
CA ILE A 107 -5.46 -23.10 -3.47
C ILE A 107 -4.93 -24.23 -4.36
N GLY A 108 -4.44 -23.94 -5.56
CA GLY A 108 -4.00 -24.95 -6.52
C GLY A 108 -5.04 -26.06 -6.75
N THR A 109 -4.74 -27.28 -6.30
CA THR A 109 -5.66 -28.43 -6.40
C THR A 109 -6.62 -28.59 -5.22
N GLY A 110 -6.45 -27.83 -4.14
CA GLY A 110 -7.29 -27.90 -2.92
C GLY A 110 -6.50 -27.63 -1.63
N ASP A 111 -7.21 -27.32 -0.55
CA ASP A 111 -6.64 -27.12 0.79
C ASP A 111 -6.63 -28.45 1.57
N VAL A 112 -5.50 -29.15 1.47
CA VAL A 112 -5.28 -30.45 2.13
C VAL A 112 -5.49 -30.38 3.65
N THR A 113 -5.17 -29.26 4.28
CA THR A 113 -5.30 -29.16 5.75
C THR A 113 -6.77 -29.08 6.13
N SER A 114 -7.53 -28.17 5.51
CA SER A 114 -8.96 -28.03 5.80
C SER A 114 -9.76 -29.27 5.39
N GLU A 115 -9.37 -29.95 4.31
CA GLU A 115 -10.04 -31.17 3.85
C GLU A 115 -9.96 -32.33 4.85
N TYR A 116 -8.82 -32.49 5.52
CA TYR A 116 -8.57 -33.63 6.42
C TYR A 116 -8.88 -33.32 7.89
N PHE A 117 -8.69 -32.08 8.33
CA PHE A 117 -8.76 -31.73 9.75
C PHE A 117 -10.02 -30.96 10.17
N VAL A 118 -10.83 -30.48 9.22
CA VAL A 118 -12.04 -29.69 9.52
C VAL A 118 -13.26 -30.46 8.98
N PRO A 119 -14.31 -30.73 9.77
CA PRO A 119 -15.52 -31.38 9.25
C PRO A 119 -16.20 -30.57 8.13
N VAL A 120 -16.77 -31.24 7.13
CA VAL A 120 -17.35 -30.59 5.93
C VAL A 120 -18.50 -29.64 6.24
N ASP A 121 -19.33 -29.99 7.24
CA ASP A 121 -20.50 -29.21 7.66
C ASP A 121 -20.20 -28.30 8.85
N ARG A 122 -18.93 -28.19 9.28
CA ARG A 122 -18.58 -27.31 10.40
C ARG A 122 -18.76 -25.86 9.95
N MET A 123 -19.70 -25.18 10.60
CA MET A 123 -19.83 -23.73 10.50
C MET A 123 -18.77 -23.05 11.36
N GLY A 124 -18.33 -21.88 10.90
CA GLY A 124 -17.37 -21.03 11.57
C GLY A 124 -17.84 -19.59 11.56
N ARG A 125 -17.51 -18.90 12.64
CA ARG A 125 -17.61 -17.45 12.79
C ARG A 125 -16.22 -16.92 13.08
N ALA A 126 -15.75 -15.98 12.29
CA ALA A 126 -14.40 -15.45 12.38
C ALA A 126 -14.38 -13.92 12.27
N PHE A 127 -13.37 -13.32 12.86
CA PHE A 127 -13.16 -11.88 12.88
C PHE A 127 -11.79 -11.54 12.31
N VAL A 128 -11.74 -10.58 11.42
CA VAL A 128 -10.48 -9.93 11.04
C VAL A 128 -10.14 -8.91 12.11
N VAL A 129 -8.98 -9.04 12.74
CA VAL A 129 -8.55 -8.27 13.91
C VAL A 129 -7.22 -7.58 13.65
N ALA A 130 -7.15 -6.29 13.96
CA ALA A 130 -5.89 -5.53 13.93
C ALA A 130 -4.94 -6.01 15.04
N LYS A 131 -3.67 -6.24 14.71
CA LYS A 131 -2.61 -6.55 15.69
C LYS A 131 -1.71 -5.35 15.98
N ASP A 132 -1.59 -4.46 15.01
CA ASP A 132 -0.88 -3.18 15.11
C ASP A 132 -1.84 -1.98 14.98
N ASP A 133 -1.37 -0.79 15.38
CA ASP A 133 -2.05 0.47 15.07
C ASP A 133 -1.77 0.93 13.64
N GLY A 134 -2.74 1.59 13.02
CA GLY A 134 -2.59 2.04 11.64
C GLY A 134 -3.87 2.58 11.02
N VAL A 135 -3.92 2.54 9.69
CA VAL A 135 -5.09 2.89 8.86
C VAL A 135 -5.45 1.69 8.02
N VAL A 136 -6.72 1.27 8.11
CA VAL A 136 -7.22 0.11 7.36
C VAL A 136 -7.54 0.49 5.91
N ALA A 137 -7.16 -0.37 4.96
CA ALA A 137 -7.50 -0.22 3.55
C ALA A 137 -7.65 -1.58 2.84
N GLY A 138 -8.48 -1.63 1.80
CA GLY A 138 -8.68 -2.82 0.97
C GLY A 138 -9.81 -3.73 1.44
N LEU A 139 -10.76 -3.22 2.23
CA LEU A 139 -11.84 -4.00 2.82
C LEU A 139 -12.73 -4.68 1.79
N GLU A 140 -13.02 -3.99 0.68
CA GLU A 140 -13.82 -4.54 -0.41
C GLU A 140 -13.14 -5.73 -1.09
N VAL A 141 -11.81 -5.66 -1.29
CA VAL A 141 -11.01 -6.72 -1.93
C VAL A 141 -10.99 -7.96 -1.04
N ALA A 142 -10.78 -7.79 0.26
CA ALA A 142 -10.77 -8.90 1.20
C ALA A 142 -12.13 -9.57 1.32
N ALA A 143 -13.21 -8.78 1.33
CA ALA A 143 -14.56 -9.30 1.35
C ALA A 143 -14.86 -10.11 0.07
N GLU A 144 -14.39 -9.65 -1.08
CA GLU A 144 -14.52 -10.38 -2.35
C GLU A 144 -13.79 -11.72 -2.34
N VAL A 145 -12.57 -11.78 -1.76
CA VAL A 145 -11.83 -13.05 -1.61
C VAL A 145 -12.65 -14.07 -0.83
N PHE A 146 -13.23 -13.70 0.32
CA PHE A 146 -14.08 -14.60 1.10
C PHE A 146 -15.31 -15.09 0.31
N ARG A 147 -15.97 -14.18 -0.43
CA ARG A 147 -17.14 -14.54 -1.25
C ARG A 147 -16.81 -15.49 -2.40
N ARG A 148 -15.61 -15.38 -3.00
CA ARG A 148 -15.18 -16.28 -4.08
C ARG A 148 -14.91 -17.70 -3.60
N VAL A 149 -14.29 -17.84 -2.43
CA VAL A 149 -13.99 -19.17 -1.87
C VAL A 149 -15.24 -19.81 -1.28
N GLY A 150 -16.10 -19.04 -0.61
CA GLY A 150 -17.37 -19.52 -0.09
C GLY A 150 -18.50 -18.58 -0.47
N SER A 151 -19.25 -18.91 -1.53
CA SER A 151 -20.39 -18.12 -2.01
C SER A 151 -21.53 -17.98 -0.99
N GLU A 152 -21.61 -18.89 -0.03
CA GLU A 152 -22.56 -18.87 1.10
C GLU A 152 -22.03 -18.07 2.31
N SER A 153 -20.82 -17.51 2.24
CA SER A 153 -20.25 -16.77 3.36
C SER A 153 -20.92 -15.42 3.52
N ASP A 154 -21.39 -15.14 4.73
CA ASP A 154 -21.86 -13.82 5.11
C ASP A 154 -20.66 -12.98 5.58
N VAL A 155 -20.40 -11.89 4.85
CA VAL A 155 -19.24 -11.02 5.06
C VAL A 155 -19.72 -9.64 5.47
N GLN A 156 -19.51 -9.29 6.74
CA GLN A 156 -19.86 -8.00 7.28
C GLN A 156 -18.60 -7.15 7.50
N VAL A 157 -18.45 -6.11 6.70
CA VAL A 157 -17.41 -5.09 6.91
C VAL A 157 -17.83 -4.16 8.04
N LEU A 158 -16.98 -3.99 9.06
CA LEU A 158 -17.31 -3.25 10.29
C LEU A 158 -16.76 -1.82 10.30
N LEU A 159 -15.78 -1.54 9.44
CA LEU A 159 -15.09 -0.25 9.32
C LEU A 159 -15.14 0.25 7.87
N ASP A 160 -14.87 1.53 7.65
CA ASP A 160 -14.66 2.09 6.31
C ASP A 160 -13.15 2.13 5.99
N ASP A 161 -12.80 2.01 4.70
CA ASP A 161 -11.42 2.25 4.25
C ASP A 161 -10.98 3.67 4.67
N GLY A 162 -9.79 3.79 5.25
CA GLY A 162 -9.28 5.04 5.83
C GLY A 162 -9.56 5.21 7.32
N ALA A 163 -10.29 4.29 7.95
CA ALA A 163 -10.46 4.29 9.41
C ALA A 163 -9.14 4.02 10.13
N ARG A 164 -8.88 4.77 11.21
CA ARG A 164 -7.77 4.49 12.12
C ARG A 164 -8.11 3.29 13.01
N ILE A 165 -7.16 2.38 13.17
CA ILE A 165 -7.30 1.16 13.96
C ILE A 165 -6.19 1.08 15.02
N ALA A 166 -6.48 0.33 16.09
CA ALA A 166 -5.55 0.02 17.16
C ALA A 166 -5.58 -1.50 17.42
N PRO A 167 -4.57 -2.07 18.08
CA PRO A 167 -4.55 -3.49 18.40
C PRO A 167 -5.84 -3.96 19.09
N GLY A 168 -6.42 -5.05 18.58
CA GLY A 168 -7.70 -5.61 19.04
C GLY A 168 -8.94 -5.04 18.36
N ALA A 169 -8.82 -4.08 17.44
CA ALA A 169 -9.96 -3.58 16.67
C ALA A 169 -10.51 -4.65 15.72
N TYR A 170 -11.83 -4.85 15.75
CA TYR A 170 -12.53 -5.70 14.78
C TYR A 170 -12.78 -4.93 13.48
N ILE A 171 -12.29 -5.49 12.38
CA ILE A 171 -12.31 -4.89 11.05
C ILE A 171 -13.46 -5.45 10.20
N MET A 172 -13.64 -6.77 10.26
CA MET A 172 -14.62 -7.51 9.45
C MET A 172 -15.05 -8.73 10.24
N GLU A 173 -16.32 -9.10 10.13
CA GLU A 173 -16.86 -10.37 10.60
C GLU A 173 -17.20 -11.24 9.38
N VAL A 174 -16.85 -12.53 9.45
CA VAL A 174 -17.10 -13.50 8.39
C VAL A 174 -17.71 -14.76 8.97
N ASN A 175 -18.87 -15.16 8.46
CA ASN A 175 -19.61 -16.35 8.86
C ASN A 175 -19.76 -17.30 7.66
N GLY A 176 -19.55 -18.60 7.84
CA GLY A 176 -19.66 -19.56 6.75
C GLY A 176 -19.13 -20.94 7.09
N LYS A 177 -18.90 -21.79 6.09
CA LYS A 177 -18.22 -23.08 6.29
C LYS A 177 -16.79 -22.84 6.73
N ALA A 178 -16.39 -23.44 7.86
CA ALA A 178 -15.07 -23.24 8.45
C ALA A 178 -13.93 -23.55 7.47
N ARG A 179 -14.09 -24.58 6.62
CA ARG A 179 -13.14 -24.90 5.54
C ARG A 179 -12.94 -23.71 4.59
N HIS A 180 -14.01 -23.09 4.11
CA HIS A 180 -13.91 -21.96 3.18
C HIS A 180 -13.26 -20.74 3.82
N LEU A 181 -13.59 -20.45 5.08
CA LEU A 181 -12.99 -19.33 5.82
C LEU A 181 -11.47 -19.51 5.98
N LEU A 182 -11.03 -20.71 6.35
CA LEU A 182 -9.61 -21.06 6.49
C LEU A 182 -8.88 -21.00 5.15
N THR A 183 -9.48 -21.56 4.09
CA THR A 183 -8.89 -21.53 2.74
C THR A 183 -8.76 -20.10 2.19
N ALA A 184 -9.71 -19.21 2.50
CA ALA A 184 -9.66 -17.82 2.04
C ALA A 184 -8.71 -16.92 2.86
N GLU A 185 -8.42 -17.33 4.10
CA GLU A 185 -7.76 -16.49 5.11
C GLU A 185 -6.50 -15.83 4.58
N ARG A 186 -5.52 -16.61 4.13
CA ARG A 186 -4.19 -16.09 3.81
C ARG A 186 -4.25 -15.10 2.66
N THR A 187 -4.99 -15.42 1.60
CA THR A 187 -5.17 -14.53 0.46
C THR A 187 -5.86 -13.23 0.87
N ALA A 188 -6.96 -13.29 1.62
CA ALA A 188 -7.70 -12.10 2.05
C ALA A 188 -6.87 -11.19 2.96
N ILE A 189 -6.18 -11.79 3.94
CA ILE A 189 -5.32 -11.08 4.89
C ILE A 189 -4.12 -10.46 4.18
N ASN A 190 -3.48 -11.14 3.22
CA ASN A 190 -2.34 -10.58 2.47
C ASN A 190 -2.71 -9.28 1.74
N PHE A 191 -3.89 -9.21 1.11
CA PHE A 191 -4.39 -7.96 0.51
C PHE A 191 -4.59 -6.87 1.56
N LEU A 192 -5.28 -7.17 2.67
CA LEU A 192 -5.53 -6.19 3.74
C LEU A 192 -4.24 -5.67 4.37
N GLN A 193 -3.32 -6.56 4.75
CA GLN A 193 -2.07 -6.19 5.40
C GLN A 193 -1.25 -5.28 4.48
N ARG A 194 -1.14 -5.63 3.19
CA ARG A 194 -0.39 -4.84 2.20
C ARG A 194 -0.99 -3.44 2.01
N LEU A 195 -2.30 -3.36 1.78
CA LEU A 195 -2.98 -2.10 1.49
C LEU A 195 -3.09 -1.21 2.73
N SER A 196 -3.39 -1.79 3.89
CA SER A 196 -3.38 -1.06 5.16
C SER A 196 -1.98 -0.54 5.51
N GLY A 197 -0.93 -1.27 5.14
CA GLY A 197 0.45 -0.80 5.25
C GLY A 197 0.73 0.47 4.42
N VAL A 198 0.25 0.51 3.17
CA VAL A 198 0.34 1.70 2.30
C VAL A 198 -0.46 2.87 2.88
N ALA A 199 -1.70 2.63 3.30
CA ALA A 199 -2.56 3.67 3.89
C ALA A 199 -1.97 4.24 5.18
N THR A 200 -1.43 3.38 6.05
CA THR A 200 -0.78 3.77 7.30
C THR A 200 0.41 4.67 7.03
N LYS A 201 1.31 4.24 6.12
CA LYS A 201 2.48 5.04 5.75
C LYS A 201 2.07 6.39 5.15
N THR A 202 1.07 6.41 4.27
CA THR A 202 0.57 7.69 3.73
C THR A 202 0.04 8.61 4.83
N ALA A 203 -0.70 8.08 5.80
CA ALA A 203 -1.22 8.87 6.91
C ALA A 203 -0.11 9.47 7.80
N GLU A 204 1.05 8.81 7.92
CA GLU A 204 2.24 9.37 8.58
C GLU A 204 2.79 10.58 7.83
N PHE A 205 2.96 10.50 6.51
CA PHE A 205 3.44 11.61 5.68
C PHE A 205 2.44 12.78 5.68
N VAL A 206 1.15 12.50 5.54
CA VAL A 206 0.07 13.51 5.62
C VAL A 206 0.07 14.19 6.98
N GLY A 207 0.26 13.41 8.06
CA GLY A 207 0.41 13.94 9.41
C GLY A 207 1.63 14.87 9.54
N ALA A 208 2.76 14.49 8.97
CA ALA A 208 4.01 15.26 9.04
C ALA A 208 3.89 16.64 8.40
N VAL A 209 3.16 16.77 7.28
CA VAL A 209 2.98 18.05 6.56
C VAL A 209 1.78 18.87 7.04
N LYS A 210 1.08 18.43 8.10
CA LYS A 210 -0.10 19.14 8.60
C LYS A 210 0.23 20.60 8.94
N GLY A 211 -0.56 21.50 8.36
CA GLY A 211 -0.48 22.95 8.59
C GLY A 211 0.44 23.72 7.63
N THR A 212 1.13 23.06 6.70
CA THR A 212 1.98 23.74 5.71
C THR A 212 1.21 24.12 4.43
N GLY A 213 0.09 23.45 4.16
CA GLY A 213 -0.66 23.59 2.91
C GLY A 213 -0.25 22.61 1.80
N ALA A 214 0.88 21.91 1.97
CA ALA A 214 1.36 20.92 1.01
C ALA A 214 0.50 19.64 1.03
N THR A 215 0.29 19.06 -0.14
CA THR A 215 -0.46 17.81 -0.34
C THR A 215 0.49 16.67 -0.72
N ILE A 216 0.36 15.52 -0.06
CA ILE A 216 1.15 14.33 -0.36
C ILE A 216 0.57 13.60 -1.58
N LEU A 217 1.43 13.35 -2.56
CA LEU A 217 1.12 12.58 -3.76
C LEU A 217 1.83 11.23 -3.78
N ASP A 218 1.18 10.24 -4.38
CA ASP A 218 1.82 8.98 -4.77
C ASP A 218 2.62 9.11 -6.07
N THR A 219 3.06 7.97 -6.63
CA THR A 219 3.73 7.92 -7.92
C THR A 219 3.31 6.70 -8.73
N ARG A 220 3.95 6.48 -9.89
CA ARG A 220 3.85 5.24 -10.67
C ARG A 220 4.80 4.13 -10.20
N LYS A 221 5.63 4.39 -9.17
CA LYS A 221 6.56 3.42 -8.55
C LYS A 221 5.79 2.46 -7.63
N THR A 222 4.92 1.68 -8.24
CA THR A 222 3.99 0.75 -7.60
C THR A 222 4.39 -0.69 -7.89
N THR A 223 3.89 -1.62 -7.09
CA THR A 223 4.02 -3.06 -7.42
C THR A 223 3.37 -3.33 -8.78
N PRO A 224 4.04 -4.06 -9.71
CA PRO A 224 3.46 -4.38 -11.01
C PRO A 224 2.09 -5.07 -10.88
N GLY A 225 1.10 -4.66 -11.69
CA GLY A 225 -0.28 -5.13 -11.60
C GLY A 225 -1.13 -4.43 -10.51
N TRP A 226 -0.54 -4.09 -9.36
CA TRP A 226 -1.26 -3.61 -8.16
C TRP A 226 -1.55 -2.11 -8.11
N ARG A 227 -1.17 -1.34 -9.14
CA ARG A 227 -1.23 0.12 -9.13
C ARG A 227 -2.57 0.69 -8.65
N ARG A 228 -3.70 0.16 -9.14
CA ARG A 228 -5.02 0.65 -8.76
C ARG A 228 -5.30 0.45 -7.26
N LEU A 229 -4.92 -0.70 -6.72
CA LEU A 229 -5.08 -1.03 -5.30
C LEU A 229 -4.21 -0.14 -4.42
N GLU A 230 -2.93 -0.02 -4.76
CA GLU A 230 -1.99 0.80 -3.98
C GLU A 230 -2.35 2.28 -4.00
N LYS A 231 -2.81 2.82 -5.14
CA LYS A 231 -3.31 4.19 -5.23
C LYS A 231 -4.61 4.40 -4.44
N ALA A 232 -5.52 3.43 -4.43
CA ALA A 232 -6.70 3.49 -3.56
C ALA A 232 -6.32 3.51 -2.08
N ALA A 233 -5.30 2.73 -1.68
CA ALA A 233 -4.77 2.74 -0.32
C ALA A 233 -4.09 4.07 0.05
N VAL A 234 -3.40 4.74 -0.89
CA VAL A 234 -2.89 6.10 -0.67
C VAL A 234 -4.04 7.07 -0.36
N VAL A 235 -5.14 7.01 -1.13
CA VAL A 235 -6.32 7.84 -0.88
C VAL A 235 -6.94 7.53 0.49
N ALA A 236 -7.06 6.25 0.87
CA ALA A 236 -7.53 5.86 2.20
C ALA A 236 -6.64 6.41 3.32
N GLY A 237 -5.32 6.51 3.10
CA GLY A 237 -4.37 7.15 4.01
C GLY A 237 -4.43 8.68 4.05
N GLY A 238 -5.27 9.32 3.24
CA GLY A 238 -5.42 10.77 3.15
C GLY A 238 -4.46 11.45 2.16
N GLY A 239 -3.70 10.69 1.38
CA GLY A 239 -2.91 11.22 0.27
C GLY A 239 -3.78 11.47 -0.97
N THR A 240 -3.19 12.05 -2.00
CA THR A 240 -3.85 12.27 -3.29
C THR A 240 -3.10 11.53 -4.40
N ASN A 241 -3.85 11.05 -5.39
CA ASN A 241 -3.24 10.35 -6.52
C ASN A 241 -2.58 11.36 -7.46
N HIS A 242 -1.30 11.15 -7.77
CA HIS A 242 -0.71 11.63 -9.02
C HIS A 242 -1.34 10.87 -10.20
N ARG A 243 -0.88 11.12 -11.42
CA ARG A 243 -1.36 10.45 -12.62
C ARG A 243 -1.36 8.91 -12.46
N MET A 244 -2.43 8.28 -12.92
CA MET A 244 -2.61 6.83 -12.93
C MET A 244 -1.66 6.15 -13.92
N GLY A 245 -1.38 6.79 -15.05
CA GLY A 245 -0.59 6.19 -16.12
C GLY A 245 0.11 7.21 -17.02
N LEU A 246 0.46 6.78 -18.23
CA LEU A 246 1.01 7.67 -19.25
C LEU A 246 -0.09 8.40 -20.03
N TYR A 247 -1.37 8.07 -19.78
CA TYR A 247 -2.50 8.46 -20.62
C TYR A 247 -3.32 9.63 -20.05
N ASP A 248 -3.12 10.02 -18.80
CA ASP A 248 -3.98 10.97 -18.07
C ASP A 248 -3.28 12.29 -17.66
N ARG A 249 -1.95 12.32 -17.63
CA ARG A 249 -1.15 13.55 -17.49
C ARG A 249 0.15 13.44 -18.30
N ALA A 250 0.45 14.49 -19.07
CA ALA A 250 1.72 14.64 -19.75
C ALA A 250 2.78 15.13 -18.77
N MET A 251 3.91 14.43 -18.70
CA MET A 251 5.03 14.78 -17.84
C MET A 251 6.29 14.79 -18.68
N VAL A 252 6.87 15.97 -18.88
CA VAL A 252 8.07 16.18 -19.68
C VAL A 252 9.26 16.17 -18.72
N LYS A 253 10.06 15.11 -18.83
CA LYS A 253 11.32 14.92 -18.08
C LYS A 253 12.52 15.36 -18.89
N ASP A 254 13.67 15.51 -18.25
CA ASP A 254 14.91 15.95 -18.90
C ASP A 254 15.30 15.10 -20.13
N ASN A 255 14.99 13.80 -20.15
CA ASN A 255 15.16 12.94 -21.34
C ASN A 255 14.35 13.37 -22.59
N HIS A 256 13.38 14.28 -22.46
CA HIS A 256 12.65 14.90 -23.59
C HIS A 256 13.17 16.31 -23.91
N LEU A 257 13.95 16.91 -22.99
CA LEU A 257 14.60 18.22 -23.13
C LEU A 257 16.04 18.09 -23.66
N VAL A 258 16.60 16.88 -23.72
CA VAL A 258 17.88 16.59 -24.39
C VAL A 258 17.71 16.82 -25.91
N VAL A 259 18.04 18.06 -26.33
CA VAL A 259 18.74 18.39 -27.59
C VAL A 259 17.90 18.15 -28.85
N GLU A 260 17.09 19.10 -29.35
CA GLU A 260 17.53 19.98 -30.47
C GLU A 260 16.67 21.24 -30.74
N GLU A 261 15.49 21.45 -30.10
CA GLU A 261 14.53 22.47 -30.60
C GLU A 261 14.13 23.64 -29.66
N GLY A 262 14.66 23.70 -28.43
CA GLY A 262 14.50 24.86 -27.52
C GLY A 262 13.09 25.09 -26.93
N LEU A 263 12.95 26.14 -26.10
CA LEU A 263 11.69 26.49 -25.40
C LEU A 263 10.51 26.75 -26.35
N GLU A 264 10.78 27.23 -27.57
CA GLU A 264 9.73 27.46 -28.56
C GLU A 264 9.08 26.16 -29.04
N SER A 265 9.87 25.09 -29.21
CA SER A 265 9.32 23.78 -29.58
C SER A 265 8.49 23.19 -28.45
N LEU A 266 8.97 23.33 -27.21
CA LEU A 266 8.20 22.94 -26.04
C LEU A 266 6.86 23.69 -25.97
N GLN A 267 6.84 25.01 -26.19
CA GLN A 267 5.60 25.79 -26.26
C GLN A 267 4.65 25.30 -27.36
N ARG A 268 5.17 24.98 -28.56
CA ARG A 268 4.37 24.43 -29.65
C ARG A 268 3.77 23.07 -29.30
N ALA A 269 4.55 22.19 -28.67
CA ALA A 269 4.09 20.88 -28.23
C ALA A 269 2.99 20.99 -27.17
N ILE A 270 3.16 21.87 -26.18
CA ILE A 270 2.14 22.15 -25.15
C ILE A 270 0.86 22.66 -25.81
N ALA A 271 0.96 23.63 -26.74
CA ALA A 271 -0.19 24.16 -27.44
C ALA A 271 -0.93 23.10 -28.27
N SER A 272 -0.20 22.20 -28.95
CA SER A 272 -0.81 21.09 -29.69
C SER A 272 -1.54 20.14 -28.74
N LEU A 273 -0.91 19.75 -27.62
CA LEU A 273 -1.53 18.88 -26.63
C LEU A 273 -2.80 19.50 -26.04
N LYS A 274 -2.77 20.79 -25.69
CA LYS A 274 -3.96 21.49 -25.16
C LYS A 274 -5.09 21.62 -26.18
N LYS A 275 -4.76 21.66 -27.48
CA LYS A 275 -5.74 21.65 -28.56
C LYS A 275 -6.35 20.27 -28.77
N ASP A 276 -5.49 19.24 -28.83
CA ASP A 276 -5.90 17.88 -29.19
C ASP A 276 -6.52 17.13 -27.99
N MET A 277 -6.08 17.46 -26.77
CA MET A 277 -6.47 16.83 -25.50
C MET A 277 -6.65 17.88 -24.38
N PRO A 278 -7.67 18.76 -24.44
CA PRO A 278 -7.80 19.92 -23.54
C PRO A 278 -7.90 19.59 -22.04
N GLY A 279 -8.28 18.36 -21.69
CA GLY A 279 -8.36 17.90 -20.30
C GLY A 279 -7.06 17.34 -19.72
N VAL A 280 -6.01 17.17 -20.53
CA VAL A 280 -4.73 16.60 -20.05
C VAL A 280 -3.86 17.70 -19.46
N GLU A 281 -3.48 17.53 -18.20
CA GLU A 281 -2.55 18.42 -17.53
C GLU A 281 -1.11 18.22 -18.04
N VAL A 282 -0.32 19.30 -17.99
CA VAL A 282 1.09 19.34 -18.37
C VAL A 282 1.95 19.62 -17.16
N GLU A 283 2.89 18.72 -16.92
CA GLU A 283 3.89 18.81 -15.86
C GLU A 283 5.29 18.85 -16.47
N LEU A 284 6.10 19.83 -16.08
CA LEU A 284 7.48 19.99 -16.53
C LEU A 284 8.45 19.75 -15.37
N GLU A 285 9.45 18.90 -15.56
CA GLU A 285 10.50 18.62 -14.59
C GLU A 285 11.63 19.66 -14.70
N ALA A 286 12.01 20.26 -13.58
CA ALA A 286 13.10 21.21 -13.45
C ALA A 286 14.08 20.73 -12.37
N GLU A 287 15.36 20.69 -12.72
CA GLU A 287 16.46 20.39 -11.79
C GLU A 287 17.12 21.66 -11.26
N GLN A 288 16.99 22.79 -11.98
CA GLN A 288 17.62 24.07 -11.63
C GLN A 288 16.66 25.26 -11.71
N LEU A 289 16.92 26.30 -10.91
CA LEU A 289 16.08 27.50 -10.83
C LEU A 289 15.93 28.24 -12.17
N GLU A 290 16.95 28.16 -13.03
CA GLU A 290 16.94 28.71 -14.38
C GLU A 290 15.88 28.05 -15.27
N GLN A 291 15.70 26.73 -15.15
CA GLN A 291 14.63 26.00 -15.86
C GLN A 291 13.26 26.42 -15.33
N VAL A 292 13.11 26.58 -14.01
CA VAL A 292 11.85 27.08 -13.41
C VAL A 292 11.48 28.44 -13.98
N LYS A 293 12.43 29.39 -14.04
CA LYS A 293 12.21 30.73 -14.64
C LYS A 293 11.78 30.62 -16.10
N ALA A 294 12.39 29.72 -16.87
CA ALA A 294 12.04 29.50 -18.26
C ALA A 294 10.62 28.93 -18.41
N PHE A 295 10.25 27.93 -17.60
CA PHE A 295 8.94 27.28 -17.66
C PHE A 295 7.79 28.17 -17.17
N LEU A 296 8.05 29.07 -16.22
CA LEU A 296 7.07 30.08 -15.81
C LEU A 296 6.71 31.07 -16.94
N GLY A 297 7.56 31.18 -17.97
CA GLY A 297 7.27 31.97 -19.17
C GLY A 297 6.45 31.25 -20.23
N LEU A 298 6.13 29.97 -20.03
CA LEU A 298 5.35 29.16 -20.97
C LEU A 298 3.86 29.20 -20.66
N GLU A 299 3.05 29.19 -21.71
CA GLU A 299 1.59 29.09 -21.61
C GLU A 299 1.15 27.62 -21.59
N GLY A 300 0.17 27.29 -20.74
CA GLY A 300 -0.45 25.96 -20.68
C GLY A 300 0.27 24.94 -19.81
N VAL A 301 1.28 25.36 -19.02
CA VAL A 301 1.91 24.54 -17.97
C VAL A 301 1.04 24.53 -16.73
N ASP A 302 0.69 23.35 -16.22
CA ASP A 302 -0.15 23.19 -15.02
C ASP A 302 0.68 22.95 -13.77
N HIS A 303 1.77 22.18 -13.90
CA HIS A 303 2.64 21.78 -12.79
C HIS A 303 4.12 21.94 -13.17
N ILE A 304 4.95 22.35 -12.21
CA ILE A 304 6.40 22.32 -12.31
C ILE A 304 6.91 21.41 -11.19
N LEU A 305 7.58 20.32 -11.56
CA LEU A 305 8.23 19.39 -10.64
C LEU A 305 9.65 19.87 -10.34
N LEU A 306 9.93 20.19 -9.08
CA LEU A 306 11.24 20.53 -8.56
C LEU A 306 11.95 19.22 -8.15
N ASP A 307 12.80 18.67 -9.03
CA ASP A 307 13.43 17.37 -8.80
C ASP A 307 14.80 17.52 -8.12
N ASN A 308 14.95 16.92 -6.93
CA ASN A 308 16.16 16.94 -6.11
C ASN A 308 16.74 18.34 -5.81
N MET A 309 15.91 19.39 -5.83
CA MET A 309 16.32 20.74 -5.42
C MET A 309 16.45 20.86 -3.89
N GLU A 310 17.42 21.67 -3.44
CA GLU A 310 17.57 21.98 -2.02
C GLU A 310 16.43 22.90 -1.54
N ASN A 311 16.13 22.88 -0.23
CA ASN A 311 15.02 23.67 0.34
C ASN A 311 15.13 25.18 0.06
N GLU A 312 16.35 25.72 0.03
CA GLU A 312 16.59 27.13 -0.30
C GLU A 312 16.24 27.45 -1.76
N GLU A 313 16.49 26.52 -2.68
CA GLU A 313 16.18 26.67 -4.10
C GLU A 313 14.69 26.53 -4.35
N MET A 314 14.04 25.56 -3.70
CA MET A 314 12.59 25.40 -3.75
C MET A 314 11.87 26.64 -3.24
N THR A 315 12.32 27.23 -2.13
CA THR A 315 11.75 28.47 -1.59
C THR A 315 11.88 29.62 -2.59
N LYS A 316 13.04 29.74 -3.27
CA LYS A 316 13.25 30.74 -4.33
C LYS A 316 12.34 30.46 -5.53
N ALA A 317 12.19 29.20 -5.94
CA ALA A 317 11.34 28.79 -7.05
C ALA A 317 9.86 29.16 -6.80
N VAL A 318 9.34 28.82 -5.62
CA VAL A 318 7.97 29.15 -5.21
C VAL A 318 7.76 30.68 -5.21
N ALA A 319 8.74 31.45 -4.75
CA ALA A 319 8.66 32.92 -4.74
C ALA A 319 8.64 33.58 -6.14
N LEU A 320 9.04 32.87 -7.19
CA LEU A 320 8.98 33.38 -8.57
C LEU A 320 7.58 33.32 -9.18
N ARG A 321 6.65 32.56 -8.58
CA ARG A 321 5.28 32.43 -9.08
C ARG A 321 4.46 33.68 -8.77
N THR A 322 3.89 34.28 -9.83
CA THR A 322 3.11 35.53 -9.76
C THR A 322 1.59 35.32 -9.70
N GLY A 323 1.12 34.08 -9.61
CA GLY A 323 -0.31 33.71 -9.57
C GLY A 323 -0.58 32.38 -8.86
N GLU A 324 -1.77 31.80 -9.05
CA GLU A 324 -2.14 30.51 -8.44
C GLU A 324 -1.56 29.29 -9.17
N ARG A 325 -1.14 29.47 -10.43
CA ARG A 325 -0.55 28.43 -11.28
C ARG A 325 0.74 28.91 -11.95
N PRO A 326 1.63 27.99 -12.36
CA PRO A 326 1.57 26.53 -12.18
C PRO A 326 1.74 26.11 -10.71
N TYR A 327 1.26 24.90 -10.37
CA TYR A 327 1.55 24.31 -9.07
C TYR A 327 3.00 23.81 -9.02
N PHE A 328 3.61 23.88 -7.85
CA PHE A 328 4.92 23.31 -7.61
C PHE A 328 4.78 21.97 -6.87
N GLU A 329 5.41 20.96 -7.45
CA GLU A 329 5.56 19.64 -6.85
C GLU A 329 7.03 19.45 -6.47
N ALA A 330 7.32 18.97 -5.26
CA ALA A 330 8.66 18.53 -4.88
C ALA A 330 8.82 17.01 -5.04
N SER A 331 9.95 16.58 -5.59
CA SER A 331 10.34 15.16 -5.72
C SER A 331 11.82 14.98 -5.37
N GLY A 332 12.19 13.74 -5.03
CA GLY A 332 13.57 13.36 -4.75
C GLY A 332 13.90 13.40 -3.26
N GLY A 333 14.55 12.35 -2.75
CA GLY A 333 15.01 12.31 -1.36
C GLY A 333 13.93 12.40 -0.25
N VAL A 334 12.63 12.34 -0.60
CA VAL A 334 11.54 12.54 0.37
C VAL A 334 11.39 11.36 1.32
N ASN A 335 11.48 11.63 2.62
CA ASN A 335 11.25 10.69 3.72
C ASN A 335 10.63 11.44 4.92
N LEU A 336 10.31 10.72 6.00
CA LEU A 336 9.63 11.32 7.17
C LEU A 336 10.47 12.40 7.88
N ASP A 337 11.80 12.32 7.81
CA ASP A 337 12.70 13.32 8.41
C ASP A 337 12.81 14.59 7.53
N THR A 338 12.64 14.46 6.22
CA THR A 338 12.83 15.58 5.26
C THR A 338 11.51 16.25 4.84
N VAL A 339 10.40 15.50 4.79
CA VAL A 339 9.13 15.95 4.18
C VAL A 339 8.60 17.24 4.80
N ARG A 340 8.78 17.45 6.11
CA ARG A 340 8.31 18.66 6.79
C ARG A 340 9.01 19.90 6.27
N ALA A 341 10.34 19.87 6.19
CA ALA A 341 11.14 21.00 5.73
C ALA A 341 10.85 21.31 4.26
N ILE A 342 10.66 20.28 3.42
CA ILE A 342 10.23 20.43 2.03
C ILE A 342 8.87 21.13 1.97
N ALA A 343 7.91 20.70 2.78
CA ALA A 343 6.58 21.30 2.82
C ALA A 343 6.57 22.76 3.28
N GLU A 344 7.50 23.15 4.15
CA GLU A 344 7.66 24.53 4.64
C GLU A 344 8.27 25.47 3.59
N THR A 345 8.80 24.96 2.48
CA THR A 345 9.25 25.80 1.34
C THR A 345 8.10 26.47 0.60
N GLY A 346 6.86 26.01 0.81
CA GLY A 346 5.66 26.54 0.18
C GLY A 346 5.24 25.84 -1.13
N VAL A 347 5.82 24.68 -1.44
CA VAL A 347 5.34 23.82 -2.53
C VAL A 347 3.91 23.33 -2.27
N ASP A 348 3.13 23.17 -3.34
CA ASP A 348 1.73 22.75 -3.23
C ASP A 348 1.62 21.22 -3.08
N TYR A 349 2.54 20.49 -3.71
CA TYR A 349 2.55 19.02 -3.73
C TYR A 349 3.92 18.45 -3.37
N ILE A 350 3.93 17.25 -2.80
CA ILE A 350 5.15 16.47 -2.56
C ILE A 350 4.88 15.03 -2.99
N SER A 351 5.57 14.54 -4.02
CA SER A 351 5.41 13.15 -4.46
C SER A 351 6.38 12.21 -3.76
N VAL A 352 5.82 11.13 -3.21
CA VAL A 352 6.56 10.19 -2.36
C VAL A 352 6.42 8.78 -2.93
N GLY A 353 7.46 8.32 -3.62
CA GLY A 353 7.48 6.95 -4.15
C GLY A 353 7.40 5.88 -3.05
N ALA A 354 8.02 6.15 -1.90
CA ALA A 354 8.15 5.20 -0.80
C ALA A 354 6.81 4.80 -0.16
N LEU A 355 5.72 5.53 -0.43
CA LEU A 355 4.37 5.18 0.01
C LEU A 355 3.93 3.83 -0.55
N THR A 356 4.24 3.57 -1.82
CA THR A 356 3.84 2.35 -2.50
C THR A 356 4.96 1.32 -2.47
N HIS A 357 6.14 1.56 -3.07
CA HIS A 357 7.17 0.52 -3.21
C HIS A 357 7.89 0.11 -1.91
N SER A 358 7.69 0.82 -0.80
CA SER A 358 8.40 0.56 0.47
C SER A 358 7.48 0.62 1.70
N ALA A 359 6.17 0.50 1.54
CA ALA A 359 5.28 0.32 2.69
C ALA A 359 5.45 -1.08 3.31
N VAL A 360 5.55 -1.12 4.63
CA VAL A 360 5.57 -2.36 5.42
C VAL A 360 4.12 -2.79 5.60
N ALA A 361 3.85 -4.09 5.47
CA ALA A 361 2.51 -4.64 5.66
C ALA A 361 2.09 -4.51 7.14
N LEU A 362 0.85 -4.09 7.39
CA LEU A 362 0.30 -3.94 8.74
C LEU A 362 -0.04 -5.31 9.32
N ASP A 363 0.23 -5.58 10.60
CA ASP A 363 -0.12 -6.87 11.21
C ASP A 363 -1.63 -6.97 11.49
N ILE A 364 -2.26 -7.99 10.90
CA ILE A 364 -3.70 -8.27 10.93
C ILE A 364 -3.87 -9.79 10.91
N SER A 365 -4.79 -10.33 11.70
CA SER A 365 -5.09 -11.76 11.75
C SER A 365 -6.57 -12.05 11.52
N LEU A 366 -6.88 -13.31 11.20
CA LEU A 366 -8.24 -13.86 11.31
C LEU A 366 -8.32 -14.68 12.61
N GLU A 367 -9.33 -14.41 13.44
CA GLU A 367 -9.57 -15.11 14.69
C GLU A 367 -10.95 -15.77 14.67
N PHE A 368 -11.01 -17.08 14.87
CA PHE A 368 -12.28 -17.78 15.04
C PHE A 368 -12.86 -17.48 16.42
N ALA A 369 -14.16 -17.18 16.45
CA ALA A 369 -14.90 -17.19 17.70
C ALA A 369 -14.79 -18.58 18.34
N ALA A 370 -14.60 -18.63 19.65
CA ALA A 370 -14.77 -19.88 20.37
C ALA A 370 -16.17 -20.40 20.08
N ALA A 371 -16.30 -21.71 19.82
CA ALA A 371 -17.62 -22.32 19.88
C ALA A 371 -18.13 -22.06 21.28
N ASP A 372 -19.31 -21.44 21.43
CA ASP A 372 -19.98 -21.44 22.71
C ASP A 372 -20.08 -22.91 23.13
N ASP A 373 -19.41 -23.26 24.24
CA ASP A 373 -19.55 -24.56 24.86
C ASP A 373 -21.01 -24.64 25.35
N ASP A 374 -21.91 -25.05 24.44
CA ASP A 374 -23.24 -25.56 24.79
C ASP A 374 -23.04 -26.90 25.52
N HIS A 375 -22.51 -26.81 26.74
CA HIS A 375 -22.71 -27.80 27.78
C HIS A 375 -24.08 -27.53 28.40
N ALA A 376 -25.11 -28.04 27.70
CA ALA A 376 -26.41 -28.32 28.28
C ALA A 376 -26.49 -29.78 28.75
#